data_AF-A0AAJ2C3D0-F1
#
_entry.id   AF-A0AAJ2C3D0-F1
#
_cell.length_a   1.000
_cell.length_b   1.000
_cell.length_c   1.000
_cell.angle_alpha   90.00
_cell.angle_beta   90.00
_cell.angle_gamma   90.00
#
_symmetry.space_group_name_H-M   'P 1'
#
loop_
_entity.id
_entity.type
_entity.pdbx_description
1 polymer ?
#
loop_
_entity_poly.entity_id
_entity_poly.type
_entity_poly.pdbx_seq_one_letter_code
_entity_poly.pdbx_strand_id
1 'polypeptide(L)' 'MAKKKETPKKELPKVHNELDGFDISINSFGEINRSIDIEKINEFLNKHMDDKKLRGRDEV' A
#
# COMPACT_ATOMS: atom_id res chain seq x y z
N MET A 1 38.76 14.19 -8.54
CA MET A 1 37.91 13.69 -7.44
C MET A 1 36.53 13.40 -8.01
N ALA A 2 36.17 12.14 -8.20
CA ALA A 2 34.89 11.77 -8.82
C ALA A 2 33.75 12.01 -7.82
N LYS A 3 32.82 12.92 -8.14
CA LYS A 3 31.59 13.12 -7.36
C LYS A 3 30.78 11.82 -7.40
N LYS A 4 30.67 11.16 -6.24
CA LYS A 4 29.73 10.05 -6.02
C LYS A 4 28.32 10.60 -6.29
N LYS A 5 27.68 10.17 -7.39
CA LYS A 5 26.27 10.46 -7.63
C LYS A 5 25.50 9.80 -6.49
N GLU A 6 25.00 10.61 -5.56
CA GLU A 6 24.05 10.14 -4.56
C GLU A 6 22.81 9.67 -5.32
N THR A 7 22.57 8.36 -5.28
CA THR A 7 21.33 7.77 -5.79
C THR A 7 20.18 8.44 -5.03
N PRO A 8 19.19 9.03 -5.72
CA PRO A 8 18.03 9.60 -5.04
C PRO A 8 17.43 8.48 -4.18
N LYS A 9 17.40 8.68 -2.87
CA LYS A 9 16.70 7.77 -1.96
C LYS A 9 15.26 7.76 -2.45
N LYS A 10 14.79 6.62 -2.95
CA LYS A 10 13.38 6.41 -3.25
C LYS A 10 12.64 6.64 -1.93
N GLU A 11 12.02 7.80 -1.79
CA GLU A 11 11.22 8.12 -0.62
C GLU A 11 10.00 7.20 -0.67
N LEU A 12 9.91 6.29 0.28
CA LEU A 12 8.74 5.45 0.44
C LEU A 12 7.54 6.35 0.75
N PRO A 13 6.34 5.99 0.27
CA PRO A 13 5.14 6.76 0.57
C PRO A 13 4.92 6.82 2.09
N LYS A 14 4.45 7.96 2.59
CA LYS A 14 4.08 8.12 4.00
C LYS A 14 2.82 7.30 4.26
N VAL A 15 2.99 6.16 4.90
CA VAL A 15 1.95 5.19 5.23
C VAL A 15 1.82 5.05 6.75
N HIS A 16 0.76 4.37 7.20
CA HIS A 16 0.59 4.08 8.62
C HIS A 16 1.75 3.20 9.13
N ASN A 17 2.10 3.29 10.42
CA ASN A 17 3.21 2.52 11.00
C ASN A 17 3.06 1.00 10.80
N GLU A 18 1.82 0.48 10.77
CA GLU A 18 1.52 -0.95 10.50
C GLU A 18 1.77 -1.36 9.04
N LEU A 19 1.87 -0.38 8.13
CA LEU A 19 2.16 -0.54 6.71
C LEU A 19 3.55 -0.03 6.34
N ASP A 20 4.45 0.20 7.31
CA ASP A 20 5.81 0.66 7.04
C ASP A 20 6.52 -0.27 6.03
N GLY A 21 7.14 0.31 5.01
CA GLY A 21 7.71 -0.45 3.89
C GLY A 21 6.71 -0.86 2.80
N PHE A 22 5.46 -0.40 2.84
CA PHE A 22 4.52 -0.57 1.75
C PHE A 22 4.91 0.26 0.52
N ASP A 23 5.10 -0.43 -0.61
CA ASP A 23 5.31 0.15 -1.93
C ASP A 23 4.37 -0.55 -2.91
N ILE A 24 3.79 0.24 -3.82
CA ILE A 24 2.93 -0.24 -4.89
C ILE A 24 3.35 0.42 -6.19
N SER A 25 3.59 -0.39 -7.22
CA SER A 25 3.92 0.09 -8.55
C SER A 25 3.11 -0.65 -9.61
N ILE A 26 2.79 0.06 -10.68
CA ILE A 26 2.09 -0.47 -11.84
C ILE A 26 3.09 -0.46 -13.00
N ASN A 27 3.30 -1.61 -13.63
CA ASN A 27 4.18 -1.68 -14.80
C ASN A 27 3.43 -1.32 -16.09
N SER A 28 4.15 -1.16 -17.20
CA SER A 28 3.55 -0.79 -18.49
C SER A 28 2.56 -1.82 -19.04
N PHE A 29 2.56 -3.05 -18.52
CA PHE A 29 1.63 -4.12 -18.88
C PHE A 29 0.37 -4.12 -18.00
N GLY A 30 0.27 -3.23 -17.01
CA GLY A 30 -0.84 -3.15 -16.08
C GLY A 30 -0.75 -4.14 -14.90
N GLU A 31 0.39 -4.81 -14.73
CA GLU A 31 0.61 -5.68 -13.57
C GLU A 31 0.94 -4.84 -12.33
N ILE A 32 0.34 -5.21 -11.21
CA ILE A 32 0.49 -4.50 -9.95
C ILE A 32 1.53 -5.23 -9.10
N ASN A 33 2.66 -4.58 -8.85
CA ASN A 33 3.70 -5.07 -7.95
C ASN A 33 3.54 -4.40 -6.59
N ARG A 34 3.52 -5.20 -5.53
CA ARG A 34 3.31 -4.77 -4.15
C ARG A 34 4.37 -5.39 -3.28
N SER A 35 4.88 -4.64 -2.30
CA SER A 35 5.88 -5.16 -1.35
C SER A 35 5.27 -6.02 -0.23
N ILE A 36 3.96 -5.90 0.02
CA ILE A 36 3.24 -6.64 1.07
C ILE A 36 2.08 -7.44 0.47
N ASP A 37 1.70 -8.50 1.16
CA ASP A 37 0.58 -9.36 0.81
C ASP A 37 -0.76 -8.63 0.86
N ILE A 38 -1.64 -9.01 -0.07
CA ILE A 38 -3.00 -8.47 -0.15
C ILE A 38 -3.84 -8.80 1.09
N GLU A 39 -3.60 -9.94 1.72
CA GLU A 39 -4.30 -10.35 2.93
C GLU A 39 -4.03 -9.39 4.10
N LYS A 40 -2.76 -8.99 4.28
CA LYS A 40 -2.36 -8.03 5.31
C LYS A 40 -2.99 -6.65 5.08
N ILE A 41 -3.10 -6.23 3.82
CA ILE A 41 -3.78 -4.98 3.44
C ILE A 41 -5.27 -5.07 3.79
N ASN A 42 -5.93 -6.19 3.48
CA ASN A 42 -7.35 -6.38 3.77
C ASN A 42 -7.60 -6.40 5.27
N GLU A 43 -6.76 -7.07 6.06
CA GLU A 43 -6.86 -7.07 7.52
C GLU A 43 -6.71 -5.66 8.09
N PHE A 44 -5.71 -4.90 7.62
CA PHE A 44 -5.53 -3.50 8.01
C PHE A 44 -6.77 -2.66 7.69
N LEU A 45 -7.33 -2.80 6.47
CA LEU A 45 -8.52 -2.07 6.07
C LEU A 45 -9.75 -2.46 6.89
N ASN A 46 -9.97 -3.75 7.17
CA ASN A 46 -11.09 -4.21 7.99
C ASN A 46 -11.01 -3.71 9.45
N LYS A 47 -9.79 -3.56 9.98
CA LYS A 47 -9.56 -3.06 11.34
C LYS A 47 -9.78 -1.54 11.46
N HIS A 48 -9.36 -0.78 10.45
CA HIS A 48 -9.29 0.68 10.52
C HIS A 48 -10.35 1.41 9.69
N MET A 49 -11.03 0.72 8.77
CA MET A 49 -12.03 1.30 7.88
C MET A 49 -13.36 0.55 7.99
N ASP A 50 -14.44 1.33 8.12
CA ASP A 50 -15.80 0.81 8.01
C ASP A 50 -16.08 0.32 6.58
N ASP A 51 -16.58 -0.92 6.43
CA ASP A 51 -16.90 -1.47 5.11
C ASP A 51 -18.14 -0.78 4.54
N LYS A 52 -17.88 0.21 3.66
CA LYS A 52 -18.92 0.97 2.96
C LYS A 52 -19.90 0.10 2.17
N LYS A 53 -19.54 -1.13 1.79
CA LYS A 53 -20.42 -2.04 1.07
C LYS A 53 -21.45 -2.72 1.98
N LEU A 54 -21.21 -2.75 3.29
CA LEU A 54 -22.14 -3.30 4.29
C LEU A 54 -23.10 -2.24 4.83
N ARG A 55 -22.83 -0.95 4.60
CA ARG A 55 -23.70 0.16 4.99
C ARG A 55 -24.99 0.08 4.16
N GLY A 56 -26.10 -0.28 4.81
CA GLY A 56 -27.42 -0.38 4.16
C GLY A 56 -27.80 -1.79 3.71
N ARG A 57 -27.06 -2.83 4.11
CA ARG A 57 -27.63 -4.17 4.19
C ARG A 57 -28.45 -4.24 5.47
N ASP A 58 -29.73 -3.95 5.38
CA ASP A 58 -30.70 -4.49 6.33
C ASP A 58 -30.57 -6.02 6.28
N GLU A 59 -30.20 -6.64 7.40
CA GLU A 59 -30.34 -8.09 7.56
C GLU A 59 -31.82 -8.43 7.40
N VAL A 60 -32.18 -8.95 6.23
CA VAL A 60 -33.45 -9.62 5.97
C VAL A 60 -33.31 -11.12 6.19
#